data_AF-A0A7J4RN09-F1
#
_entry.id   AF-A0A7J4RN09-F1
#
_cell.length_a   1.000
_cell.length_b   1.000
_cell.length_c   1.000
_cell.angle_alpha   90.00
_cell.angle_beta   90.00
_cell.angle_gamma   90.00
#
_symmetry.space_group_name_H-M   'P 1'
#
loop_
_entity.id
_entity.type
_entity.pdbx_description
1 polymer ?
#
loop_
_entity_poly.entity_id
_entity_poly.type
_entity_poly.pdbx_seq_one_letter_code
_entity_poly.pdbx_strand_id
1 'polypeptide(L)'
;RRDPRISGPLWIGSLGSQEAMSSMTEEKALMLCVPDYEEGDVSGWSERDFEMERRRTLRAIRNIEGESCVIDSAHHILVDDLSSWLEIGSPPSPTLMVEELRGMGYKASLAHYGKPSFRTNASWDDIVEGAIGLQPPM
;
A
#
# COMPACT_ATOMS: atom_id res chain seq x y z
N ARG A 1 33.81 8.11 2.54
CA ARG A 1 32.59 7.47 1.97
C ARG A 1 33.00 6.15 1.31
N ARG A 2 33.11 5.06 2.06
CA ARG A 2 33.37 3.69 1.54
C ARG A 2 32.65 2.61 2.32
N ASP A 3 31.74 2.99 3.23
CA ASP A 3 30.94 2.01 3.95
C ASP A 3 29.85 1.50 2.98
N PRO A 4 29.85 0.19 2.63
CA PRO A 4 28.90 -0.36 1.68
C PRO A 4 27.45 -0.31 2.16
N ARG A 5 27.21 -0.06 3.46
CA ARG A 5 25.88 0.06 4.06
C ARG A 5 25.23 1.43 3.81
N ILE A 6 26.03 2.43 3.41
CA ILE A 6 25.55 3.79 3.18
C ILE A 6 25.16 3.93 1.70
N SER A 7 23.87 4.03 1.44
CA SER A 7 23.33 4.32 0.11
C SER A 7 23.06 5.81 -0.07
N GLY A 8 23.33 6.35 -1.27
CA GLY A 8 22.93 7.71 -1.67
C GLY A 8 24.04 8.65 -2.15
N PRO A 9 23.73 9.94 -2.35
CA PRO A 9 22.54 10.65 -1.87
C PRO A 9 21.23 10.23 -2.57
N LEU A 10 20.11 10.27 -1.84
CA LEU A 10 18.76 9.96 -2.30
C LEU A 10 17.78 11.03 -1.81
N TRP A 11 16.60 11.09 -2.43
CA TRP A 11 15.48 11.88 -1.92
C TRP A 11 14.95 11.27 -0.62
N ILE A 12 14.85 12.09 0.44
CA ILE A 12 14.38 11.67 1.77
C ILE A 12 13.13 12.43 2.22
N GLY A 13 12.57 13.28 1.36
CA GLY A 13 11.32 14.00 1.63
C GLY A 13 10.09 13.14 1.29
N SER A 14 8.91 13.73 1.44
CA SER A 14 7.66 13.07 1.01
C SER A 14 7.74 12.71 -0.48
N LEU A 15 7.22 11.53 -0.82
CA LEU A 15 7.12 11.06 -2.21
C LEU A 15 5.86 11.56 -2.92
N GLY A 16 4.91 12.12 -2.17
CA GLY A 16 3.63 12.59 -2.69
C GLY A 16 3.00 13.70 -1.85
N SER A 17 1.93 14.27 -2.37
CA SER A 17 1.08 15.22 -1.64
C SER A 17 -0.05 14.47 -0.96
N GLN A 18 -0.17 14.63 0.37
CA GLN A 18 -1.27 14.04 1.14
C GLN A 18 -2.63 14.48 0.58
N GLU A 19 -2.80 15.76 0.27
CA GLU A 19 -4.05 16.32 -0.27
C GLU A 19 -4.42 15.70 -1.62
N ALA A 20 -3.44 15.59 -2.52
CA ALA A 20 -3.67 14.99 -3.83
C ALA A 20 -4.07 13.51 -3.69
N MET A 21 -3.30 12.74 -2.92
CA MET A 21 -3.57 11.30 -2.72
C MET A 21 -4.89 11.05 -2.01
N SER A 22 -5.24 11.85 -1.00
CA SER A 22 -6.53 11.71 -0.30
C SER A 22 -7.74 12.00 -1.20
N SER A 23 -7.54 12.69 -2.32
CA SER A 23 -8.60 12.96 -3.29
C SER A 23 -8.81 11.82 -4.30
N MET A 24 -7.86 10.86 -4.39
CA MET A 24 -7.84 9.76 -5.35
C MET A 24 -8.63 8.56 -4.85
N THR A 25 -9.94 8.76 -4.65
CA THR A 25 -10.84 7.71 -4.16
C THR A 25 -11.26 6.76 -5.27
N GLU A 26 -11.62 5.53 -4.91
CA GLU A 26 -12.12 4.54 -5.89
C GLU A 26 -13.39 5.03 -6.60
N GLU A 27 -14.30 5.66 -5.86
CA GLU A 27 -15.54 6.23 -6.38
C GLU A 27 -15.29 7.28 -7.47
N LYS A 28 -14.38 8.24 -7.21
CA LYS A 28 -14.03 9.27 -8.19
C LYS A 28 -13.35 8.69 -9.41
N ALA A 29 -12.47 7.70 -9.23
CA ALA A 29 -11.80 7.05 -10.34
C ALA A 29 -12.79 6.31 -11.25
N LEU A 30 -13.79 5.62 -10.68
CA LEU A 30 -14.85 4.99 -11.45
C LEU A 30 -15.67 6.04 -12.21
N MET A 31 -16.07 7.12 -11.54
CA MET A 31 -16.89 8.16 -12.15
C MET A 31 -16.17 8.93 -13.29
N LEU A 32 -14.86 9.16 -13.16
CA LEU A 32 -14.10 9.96 -14.13
C LEU A 32 -13.44 9.15 -15.24
N CYS A 33 -13.03 7.91 -14.95
CA CYS A 33 -12.15 7.14 -15.83
C CYS A 33 -12.79 5.87 -16.39
N VAL A 34 -13.97 5.46 -15.90
CA VAL A 34 -14.64 4.24 -16.36
C VAL A 34 -15.97 4.61 -17.02
N PRO A 35 -16.09 4.48 -18.35
CA PRO A 35 -17.37 4.68 -19.02
C PRO A 35 -18.35 3.56 -18.65
N ASP A 36 -19.64 3.87 -18.70
CA ASP A 36 -20.69 2.85 -18.64
C ASP A 36 -20.76 2.11 -19.98
N TYR A 37 -21.20 0.85 -19.92
CA TYR A 37 -21.35 0.04 -21.13
C TYR A 37 -22.53 0.56 -21.96
N GLU A 38 -22.28 0.80 -23.25
CA GLU A 38 -23.29 1.17 -24.23
C GLU A 38 -23.24 0.20 -25.42
N GLU A 39 -24.41 -0.28 -25.87
CA GLU A 39 -24.49 -1.11 -27.07
C GLU A 39 -24.05 -0.31 -28.30
N GLY A 40 -23.15 -0.90 -29.10
CA GLY A 40 -22.59 -0.21 -30.27
C GLY A 40 -21.44 0.73 -29.93
N ASP A 41 -20.74 0.49 -28.82
CA ASP A 41 -19.50 1.19 -28.47
C ASP A 41 -18.55 1.31 -29.69
N VAL A 42 -17.99 2.50 -29.86
CA VAL A 42 -17.15 2.87 -31.02
C VAL A 42 -15.88 2.02 -31.07
N SER A 43 -15.42 1.52 -29.93
CA SER A 43 -14.23 0.67 -29.83
C SER A 43 -14.54 -0.81 -30.07
N GLY A 44 -15.81 -1.18 -30.25
CA GLY A 44 -16.26 -2.56 -30.45
C GLY A 44 -16.07 -3.43 -29.21
N TRP A 45 -15.99 -2.83 -28.03
CA TRP A 45 -15.76 -3.53 -26.77
C TRP A 45 -17.02 -4.27 -26.30
N SER A 46 -16.80 -5.46 -25.75
CA SER A 46 -17.86 -6.21 -25.08
C SER A 46 -18.06 -5.71 -23.65
N GLU A 47 -19.20 -6.03 -23.04
CA GLU A 47 -19.45 -5.77 -21.62
C GLU A 47 -18.33 -6.32 -20.71
N ARG A 48 -17.74 -7.45 -21.09
CA ARG A 48 -16.61 -8.05 -20.37
C ARG A 48 -15.36 -7.18 -20.42
N ASP A 49 -15.11 -6.48 -21.52
CA ASP A 49 -13.96 -5.59 -21.66
C ASP A 49 -14.11 -4.37 -20.75
N PHE A 50 -15.30 -3.77 -20.69
CA PHE A 50 -15.63 -2.71 -19.74
C PHE A 50 -15.44 -3.15 -18.29
N GLU A 51 -15.90 -4.35 -17.92
CA GLU A 51 -15.70 -4.90 -16.58
C GLU A 51 -14.20 -5.14 -16.26
N MET A 52 -13.42 -5.58 -17.25
CA MET A 52 -11.97 -5.75 -17.07
C MET A 52 -11.26 -4.40 -16.86
N GLU A 53 -11.64 -3.37 -17.61
CA GLU A 53 -11.08 -2.01 -17.44
C GLU A 53 -11.51 -1.35 -16.14
N ARG A 54 -12.76 -1.57 -15.70
CA ARG A 54 -13.23 -1.17 -14.36
C ARG A 54 -12.31 -1.74 -13.28
N ARG A 55 -12.02 -3.05 -13.34
CA ARG A 55 -11.11 -3.71 -12.39
C ARG A 55 -9.66 -3.24 -12.49
N ARG A 56 -9.18 -2.92 -13.69
CA ARG A 56 -7.83 -2.35 -13.89
C ARG A 56 -7.72 -0.98 -13.27
N THR A 57 -8.70 -0.11 -13.51
CA THR A 57 -8.78 1.23 -12.93
C THR A 57 -8.78 1.15 -11.40
N LEU A 58 -9.66 0.35 -10.80
CA LEU A 58 -9.68 0.16 -9.34
C LEU A 58 -8.35 -0.33 -8.78
N ARG A 59 -7.71 -1.31 -9.43
CA ARG A 59 -6.38 -1.79 -8.99
C ARG A 59 -5.31 -0.72 -9.10
N ALA A 60 -5.38 0.16 -10.09
CA ALA A 60 -4.40 1.23 -10.30
C ALA A 60 -4.48 2.36 -9.26
N ILE A 61 -5.64 2.53 -8.61
CA ILE A 61 -5.82 3.54 -7.55
C ILE A 61 -5.90 2.94 -6.14
N ARG A 62 -5.96 1.61 -6.05
CA ARG A 62 -6.12 0.88 -4.79
C ARG A 62 -5.06 1.33 -3.78
N ASN A 63 -5.51 1.56 -2.56
CA ASN A 63 -4.73 2.02 -1.40
C ASN A 63 -4.17 3.45 -1.49
N ILE A 64 -4.19 4.16 -2.63
CA ILE A 64 -3.58 5.50 -2.73
C ILE A 64 -4.21 6.47 -1.72
N GLU A 65 -5.54 6.52 -1.66
CA GLU A 65 -6.26 7.35 -0.68
C GLU A 65 -5.85 7.01 0.75
N GLY A 66 -5.84 5.72 1.09
CA GLY A 66 -5.46 5.26 2.43
C GLY A 66 -3.99 5.53 2.76
N GLU A 67 -3.09 5.42 1.79
CA GLU A 67 -1.65 5.65 1.96
C GLU A 67 -1.33 7.13 2.17
N SER A 68 -2.23 8.04 1.78
CA SER A 68 -2.05 9.49 1.93
C SER A 68 -1.67 9.93 3.34
N CYS A 69 -2.17 9.25 4.38
CA CYS A 69 -1.92 9.60 5.78
C CYS A 69 -0.52 9.18 6.29
N VAL A 70 0.22 8.42 5.49
CA VAL A 70 1.55 7.85 5.80
C VAL A 70 2.54 8.04 4.65
N ILE A 71 2.26 8.91 3.68
CA ILE A 71 3.16 9.13 2.54
C ILE A 71 4.50 9.78 2.93
N ASP A 72 4.48 10.50 4.05
CA ASP A 72 5.62 11.14 4.70
C ASP A 72 6.33 10.22 5.71
N SER A 73 5.81 9.01 5.93
CA SER A 73 6.37 8.08 6.91
C SER A 73 7.72 7.51 6.47
N ALA A 74 8.56 7.21 7.46
CA ALA A 74 9.93 6.75 7.23
C ALA A 74 10.00 5.29 6.73
N HIS A 75 9.01 4.47 7.07
CA HIS A 75 9.05 3.03 6.82
C HIS A 75 8.03 2.63 5.77
N HIS A 76 8.52 2.00 4.70
CA HIS A 76 7.75 1.19 3.75
C HIS A 76 8.31 -0.24 3.81
N ILE A 77 7.49 -1.18 4.27
CA ILE A 77 7.95 -2.54 4.61
C ILE A 77 7.19 -3.56 3.79
N LEU A 78 7.97 -4.38 3.07
CA LEU A 78 7.50 -5.58 2.39
C LEU A 78 7.38 -6.71 3.41
N VAL A 79 6.23 -7.36 3.48
CA VAL A 79 5.98 -8.39 4.53
C VAL A 79 6.85 -9.64 4.35
N ASP A 80 7.21 -9.98 3.11
CA ASP A 80 8.13 -11.08 2.82
C ASP A 80 9.54 -10.79 3.36
N ASP A 81 10.03 -9.57 3.13
CA ASP A 81 11.34 -9.14 3.62
C ASP A 81 11.34 -9.07 5.16
N LEU A 82 10.26 -8.53 5.75
CA LEU A 82 10.07 -8.51 7.20
C LEU A 82 10.11 -9.92 7.80
N SER A 83 9.41 -10.86 7.19
CA SER A 83 9.44 -12.27 7.61
C SER A 83 10.86 -12.83 7.57
N SER A 84 11.58 -12.55 6.50
CA SER A 84 12.97 -13.00 6.33
C SER A 84 13.92 -12.37 7.34
N TRP A 85 13.74 -11.09 7.69
CA TRP A 85 14.61 -10.39 8.64
C TRP A 85 14.37 -10.84 10.08
N LEU A 86 13.14 -11.18 10.43
CA LEU A 86 12.76 -11.63 11.77
C LEU A 86 12.90 -13.14 11.95
N GLU A 87 13.22 -13.88 10.88
CA GLU A 87 13.28 -15.34 10.85
C GLU A 87 11.98 -15.99 11.36
N ILE A 88 10.85 -15.33 11.12
CA ILE A 88 9.51 -15.82 11.48
C ILE A 88 8.91 -16.61 10.31
N GLY A 89 8.07 -17.59 10.64
CA GLY A 89 7.57 -18.58 9.69
C GLY A 89 6.87 -17.98 8.47
N SER A 90 5.60 -17.59 8.64
CA SER A 90 4.82 -16.99 7.55
C SER A 90 4.87 -15.47 7.60
N PRO A 91 4.99 -14.79 6.44
CA PRO A 91 4.86 -13.35 6.37
C PRO A 91 3.57 -12.87 7.04
N PRO A 92 3.63 -11.83 7.89
CA PRO A 92 2.42 -11.30 8.50
C PRO A 92 1.52 -10.69 7.42
N SER A 93 0.21 -10.78 7.60
CA SER A 93 -0.73 -10.11 6.70
C SER A 93 -0.51 -8.59 6.77
N PRO A 94 -0.29 -7.89 5.64
CA PRO A 94 -0.16 -6.43 5.64
C PRO A 94 -1.36 -5.73 6.28
N THR A 95 -2.57 -6.27 6.08
CA THR A 95 -3.79 -5.72 6.67
C THR A 95 -3.78 -5.85 8.19
N LEU A 96 -3.42 -7.02 8.72
CA LEU A 96 -3.33 -7.23 10.16
C LEU A 96 -2.22 -6.38 10.79
N MET A 97 -1.07 -6.22 10.12
CA MET A 97 -0.02 -5.30 10.57
C MET A 97 -0.53 -3.86 10.70
N VAL A 98 -1.29 -3.38 9.71
CA VAL A 98 -1.87 -2.04 9.73
C VAL A 98 -2.88 -1.90 10.87
N GLU A 99 -3.72 -2.90 11.10
CA GLU A 99 -4.69 -2.92 12.20
C GLU A 99 -3.98 -2.88 13.57
N GLU A 100 -2.98 -3.73 13.77
CA GLU A 100 -2.21 -3.82 15.02
C GLU A 100 -1.51 -2.49 15.33
N LEU A 101 -0.77 -1.95 14.36
CA LEU A 101 -0.03 -0.70 14.52
C LEU A 101 -0.97 0.49 14.78
N ARG A 102 -2.15 0.51 14.16
CA ARG A 102 -3.19 1.51 14.48
C ARG A 102 -3.76 1.32 15.88
N GLY A 103 -3.94 0.08 16.32
CA GLY A 103 -4.34 -0.26 17.69
C GLY A 103 -3.33 0.24 18.74
N MET A 104 -2.04 0.22 18.41
CA MET A 104 -0.95 0.80 19.20
C MET A 104 -0.90 2.35 19.14
N GLY A 105 -1.72 2.99 18.31
CA GLY A 105 -1.80 4.46 18.18
C GLY A 105 -0.91 5.06 17.08
N TYR A 106 -0.29 4.24 16.23
CA TYR A 106 0.53 4.69 15.11
C TYR A 106 -0.30 4.94 13.85
N LYS A 107 0.22 5.80 12.97
CA LYS A 107 -0.30 5.92 11.61
C LYS A 107 0.26 4.79 10.78
N ALA A 108 -0.61 3.90 10.31
CA ALA A 108 -0.25 2.85 9.38
C ALA A 108 -1.25 2.78 8.23
N SER A 109 -0.81 2.33 7.05
CA SER A 109 -1.69 2.05 5.92
C SER A 109 -1.07 1.04 4.96
N LEU A 110 -1.90 0.39 4.15
CA LEU A 110 -1.40 -0.44 3.06
C LEU A 110 -0.74 0.45 2.02
N ALA A 111 0.38 -0.02 1.44
CA ALA A 111 1.07 0.74 0.41
C ALA A 111 0.42 0.51 -0.97
N HIS A 112 0.37 1.55 -1.80
CA HIS A 112 0.16 1.43 -3.24
C HIS A 112 1.50 1.03 -3.90
N TYR A 113 1.91 -0.20 -3.65
CA TYR A 113 3.12 -0.78 -4.25
C TYR A 113 2.79 -2.14 -4.85
N GLY A 114 3.55 -2.56 -5.87
CA GLY A 114 3.27 -3.79 -6.62
C GLY A 114 3.40 -5.08 -5.81
N LYS A 115 3.90 -5.01 -4.58
CA LYS A 115 4.05 -6.14 -3.65
C LYS A 115 3.34 -5.87 -2.32
N PRO A 116 2.84 -6.92 -1.64
CA PRO A 116 2.20 -6.79 -0.33
C PRO A 116 3.12 -6.05 0.66
N SER A 117 2.68 -4.88 1.08
CA SER A 117 3.47 -4.00 1.93
C SER A 117 2.60 -2.98 2.65
N PHE A 118 3.15 -2.41 3.71
CA PHE A 118 2.52 -1.35 4.48
C PHE A 118 3.52 -0.21 4.75
N ARG A 119 2.99 0.95 5.07
CA ARG A 119 3.73 2.11 5.55
C ARG A 119 3.32 2.46 6.96
N THR A 120 4.26 2.93 7.77
CA THR A 120 3.99 3.34 9.15
C THR A 120 5.00 4.35 9.68
N ASN A 121 4.55 5.17 10.64
CA ASN A 121 5.44 6.03 11.43
C ASN A 121 5.89 5.38 12.76
N ALA A 122 5.51 4.13 13.02
CA ALA A 122 5.95 3.36 14.19
C ALA A 122 7.47 3.14 14.17
N SER A 123 8.08 2.94 15.35
CA SER A 123 9.50 2.60 15.41
C SER A 123 9.73 1.16 14.94
N TRP A 124 10.98 0.81 14.65
CA TRP A 124 11.34 -0.55 14.27
C TRP A 124 10.95 -1.58 15.35
N ASP A 125 11.13 -1.24 16.63
CA ASP A 125 10.82 -2.14 17.73
C ASP A 125 9.31 -2.42 17.83
N ASP A 126 8.47 -1.39 17.63
CA ASP A 126 7.01 -1.56 17.60
C ASP A 126 6.55 -2.40 16.39
N ILE A 127 7.22 -2.24 15.24
CA ILE A 127 6.94 -3.04 14.04
C ILE A 127 7.26 -4.51 14.31
N VAL A 128 8.40 -4.79 14.96
CA VAL A 128 8.81 -6.14 15.34
C VAL A 128 7.82 -6.75 16.33
N GLU A 129 7.41 -5.99 17.36
CA GLU A 129 6.42 -6.42 18.34
C GLU A 129 5.10 -6.81 17.67
N GLY A 130 4.56 -5.95 16.80
CA GLY A 130 3.34 -6.24 16.05
C GLY A 130 3.48 -7.47 15.14
N ALA A 131 4.61 -7.63 14.46
CA ALA A 131 4.84 -8.77 13.57
C ALA A 131 4.94 -10.10 14.31
N ILE A 132 5.60 -10.12 15.47
CA ILE A 132 5.71 -11.30 16.34
C ILE A 132 4.36 -11.63 16.98
N GLY A 133 3.61 -10.62 17.44
CA GLY A 133 2.29 -10.80 18.04
C GLY A 133 1.25 -11.44 17.11
N LEU A 134 1.43 -11.29 15.80
CA LEU A 134 0.58 -11.91 14.78
C LEU A 134 0.96 -13.35 14.43
N GLN A 135 2.08 -13.86 14.94
CA GLN A 135 2.45 -15.26 14.70
C GLN A 135 1.52 -16.21 15.47
N PRO A 136 1.16 -17.36 14.88
CA PRO A 136 0.40 -18.36 15.58
C PRO A 136 1.17 -18.84 16.84
N PRO A 137 0.47 -19.19 17.93
CA PRO A 137 1.11 -19.74 19.11
C PRO A 137 1.89 -21.01 18.76
N MET A 138 3.12 -21.10 19.27
CA MET A 138 4.01 -22.26 19.11
C MET A 138 3.49 -23.50 19.82
#